data_AF-A0A4R8K1N5-F1
#
_entry.id   AF-A0A4R8K1N5-F1
#
_cell.length_a   1.000
_cell.length_b   1.000
_cell.length_c   1.000
_cell.angle_alpha   90.00
_cell.angle_beta   90.00
_cell.angle_gamma   90.00
#
_symmetry.space_group_name_H-M   'P 1'
#
loop_
_entity.id
_entity.type
_entity.pdbx_description
1 polymer ?
#
loop_
_entity_poly.entity_id
_entity_poly.type
_entity_poly.pdbx_seq_one_letter_code
_entity_poly.pdbx_strand_id
1 'polypeptide(L)'
;MSDQGNTEHERLVAVALADLAERQRCANRHLMPVGVIGPRAATEEQLRTAESIAHALAKAGIAIVGGGKGGVMEAAARGAFRADGIAIGLLPEDDAEGANPYLSVALPTGLGITRNALIARSSLCLVAVGGGLGTLSEIALGLQWGKPVFAVCDAPQVAGVETFDSADELLLRAARWLTTLA
;
A
#
# COMPACT_ATOMS: atom_id res chain seq x y z
N MET A 1 -29.52 -5.13 14.59
CA MET A 1 -28.60 -4.20 15.26
C MET A 1 -27.21 -4.14 14.60
N SER A 2 -26.94 -4.88 13.51
CA SER A 2 -25.64 -4.92 12.84
C SER A 2 -25.45 -3.93 11.67
N ASP A 3 -26.51 -3.29 11.19
CA ASP A 3 -26.49 -2.50 9.95
C ASP A 3 -26.06 -1.03 10.15
N GLN A 4 -26.38 -0.46 11.33
CA GLN A 4 -26.04 0.94 11.66
C GLN A 4 -24.54 1.14 11.97
N GLY A 5 -23.90 0.16 12.60
CA GLY A 5 -22.48 0.24 12.95
C GLY A 5 -21.54 0.13 11.74
N ASN A 6 -21.92 -0.69 10.75
CA ASN A 6 -21.17 -0.80 9.50
C ASN A 6 -21.24 0.51 8.69
N THR A 7 -22.43 1.12 8.63
CA THR A 7 -22.67 2.40 7.94
C THR A 7 -21.89 3.57 8.56
N GLU A 8 -21.76 3.61 9.89
CA GLU A 8 -20.97 4.65 10.58
C GLU A 8 -19.47 4.50 10.31
N HIS A 9 -18.96 3.27 10.32
CA HIS A 9 -17.55 3.00 10.05
C HIS A 9 -17.16 3.36 8.61
N GLU A 10 -17.97 2.95 7.63
CA GLU A 10 -17.81 3.34 6.22
C GLU A 10 -17.81 4.86 6.05
N ARG A 11 -18.67 5.57 6.78
CA ARG A 11 -18.70 7.04 6.78
C ARG A 11 -17.41 7.63 7.33
N LEU A 12 -16.84 7.08 8.39
CA LEU A 12 -15.58 7.56 8.97
C LEU A 12 -14.40 7.35 8.01
N VAL A 13 -14.35 6.20 7.33
CA VAL A 13 -13.35 5.93 6.28
C VAL A 13 -13.47 6.95 5.15
N ALA A 14 -14.70 7.18 4.66
CA ALA A 14 -14.96 8.14 3.58
C ALA A 14 -14.53 9.56 3.96
N VAL A 15 -14.81 10.01 5.19
CA VAL A 15 -14.37 11.33 5.68
C VAL A 15 -12.84 11.41 5.74
N ALA A 16 -12.17 10.40 6.31
CA ALA A 16 -10.72 10.39 6.43
C ALA A 16 -10.02 10.43 5.06
N LEU A 17 -10.55 9.71 4.07
CA LEU A 17 -10.05 9.73 2.69
C LEU A 17 -10.34 11.06 1.99
N ALA A 18 -11.48 11.69 2.25
CA ALA A 18 -11.80 13.01 1.70
C ALA A 18 -10.84 14.08 2.23
N ASP A 19 -10.52 14.06 3.52
CA ASP A 19 -9.54 14.96 4.13
C ASP A 19 -8.14 14.76 3.54
N LEU A 20 -7.73 13.50 3.35
CA LEU A 20 -6.47 13.16 2.69
C LEU A 20 -6.43 13.68 1.25
N ALA A 21 -7.54 13.55 0.51
CA ALA A 21 -7.67 14.05 -0.85
C ALA A 21 -7.57 15.57 -0.93
N GLU A 22 -8.16 16.29 0.03
CA GLU A 22 -8.02 17.75 0.13
C GLU A 22 -6.56 18.14 0.37
N ARG A 23 -5.88 17.45 1.28
CA ARG A 23 -4.45 17.65 1.49
C ARG A 23 -3.62 17.44 0.22
N GLN A 24 -3.92 16.41 -0.59
CA GLN A 24 -3.16 16.17 -1.83
C GLN A 24 -3.38 17.26 -2.91
N ARG A 25 -4.41 18.09 -2.79
CA ARG A 25 -4.63 19.27 -3.66
C ARG A 25 -3.84 20.51 -3.25
N CYS A 26 -3.20 20.49 -2.07
CA CYS A 26 -2.46 21.62 -1.52
C CYS A 26 -0.95 21.57 -1.86
N ALA A 27 -0.24 22.67 -1.63
CA ALA A 27 1.20 22.77 -1.88
C ALA A 27 2.04 21.80 -1.01
N ASN A 28 1.55 21.48 0.19
CA ASN A 28 2.15 20.53 1.14
C ASN A 28 1.65 19.09 0.98
N ARG A 29 1.18 18.73 -0.22
CA ARG A 29 0.82 17.35 -0.57
C ARG A 29 1.99 16.40 -0.36
N HIS A 30 1.68 15.12 -0.30
CA HIS A 30 2.72 14.10 -0.20
C HIS A 30 3.33 13.86 -1.57
N LEU A 31 4.66 13.90 -1.64
CA LEU A 31 5.40 13.61 -2.87
C LEU A 31 5.96 12.17 -2.88
N MET A 32 5.92 11.50 -1.74
CA MET A 32 6.36 10.12 -1.59
C MET A 32 5.15 9.17 -1.68
N PRO A 33 5.31 7.98 -2.29
CA PRO A 33 4.25 7.00 -2.38
C PRO A 33 3.99 6.27 -1.05
N VAL A 34 2.87 5.54 -0.98
CA VAL A 34 2.66 4.47 0.01
C VAL A 34 3.11 3.14 -0.59
N GLY A 35 3.88 2.37 0.18
CA GLY A 35 4.34 1.05 -0.26
C GLY A 35 3.31 -0.01 0.06
N VAL A 36 2.86 -0.77 -0.94
CA VAL A 36 2.00 -1.93 -0.74
C VAL A 36 2.80 -3.20 -1.00
N ILE A 37 2.93 -4.03 0.03
CA ILE A 37 3.81 -5.20 0.06
C ILE A 37 3.01 -6.46 0.42
N GLY A 38 3.43 -7.61 -0.09
CA GLY A 38 2.75 -8.89 0.13
C GLY A 38 3.24 -10.02 -0.77
N PRO A 39 2.71 -11.24 -0.60
CA PRO A 39 3.18 -12.41 -1.30
C PRO A 39 2.85 -12.39 -2.81
N ARG A 40 3.68 -13.09 -3.59
CA ARG A 40 3.40 -13.42 -4.98
C ARG A 40 2.27 -14.46 -5.09
N ALA A 41 2.32 -15.49 -4.27
CA ALA A 41 1.25 -16.48 -4.15
C ALA A 41 0.24 -15.99 -3.10
N ALA A 42 -0.73 -15.22 -3.55
CA ALA A 42 -1.72 -14.57 -2.68
C ALA A 42 -3.07 -15.26 -2.77
N THR A 43 -3.83 -15.25 -1.68
CA THR A 43 -5.23 -15.70 -1.68
C THR A 43 -6.12 -14.68 -2.37
N GLU A 44 -7.30 -15.12 -2.81
CA GLU A 44 -8.32 -14.23 -3.38
C GLU A 44 -8.71 -13.08 -2.43
N GLU A 45 -8.73 -13.36 -1.13
CA GLU A 45 -8.96 -12.34 -0.11
C GLU A 45 -7.83 -11.30 -0.07
N GLN A 46 -6.57 -11.74 -0.03
CA GLN A 46 -5.41 -10.84 -0.05
C GLN A 46 -5.38 -9.97 -1.32
N LEU A 47 -5.72 -10.54 -2.47
CA LEU A 47 -5.80 -9.79 -3.73
C LEU A 47 -6.89 -8.71 -3.67
N ARG A 48 -8.11 -9.06 -3.23
CA ARG A 48 -9.21 -8.08 -3.10
C ARG A 48 -8.89 -6.99 -2.08
N THR A 49 -8.33 -7.34 -0.94
CA THR A 49 -7.93 -6.40 0.11
C THR A 49 -6.86 -5.43 -0.40
N ALA A 50 -5.81 -5.93 -1.05
CA ALA A 50 -4.76 -5.09 -1.62
C ALA A 50 -5.28 -4.15 -2.71
N GLU A 51 -6.15 -4.64 -3.60
CA GLU A 51 -6.78 -3.82 -4.64
C GLU A 51 -7.66 -2.71 -4.04
N SER A 52 -8.50 -3.06 -3.05
CA SER A 52 -9.40 -2.10 -2.40
C SER A 52 -8.64 -0.99 -1.67
N ILE A 53 -7.62 -1.35 -0.88
CA ILE A 53 -6.80 -0.37 -0.14
C ILE A 53 -6.06 0.55 -1.10
N ALA A 54 -5.39 -0.01 -2.11
CA ALA A 54 -4.65 0.78 -3.09
C ALA A 54 -5.57 1.69 -3.91
N HIS A 55 -6.75 1.21 -4.30
CA HIS A 55 -7.76 2.01 -4.99
C HIS A 55 -8.19 3.23 -4.16
N ALA A 56 -8.52 3.02 -2.88
CA ALA A 56 -8.96 4.09 -1.99
C ALA A 56 -7.87 5.15 -1.77
N LEU A 57 -6.63 4.74 -1.51
CA LEU A 57 -5.50 5.65 -1.32
C LEU A 57 -5.15 6.39 -2.61
N ALA A 58 -5.12 5.70 -3.75
CA ALA A 58 -4.84 6.30 -5.06
C ALA A 58 -5.91 7.32 -5.47
N LYS A 59 -7.20 7.01 -5.20
CA LYS A 59 -8.31 7.94 -5.41
C LYS A 59 -8.20 9.21 -4.55
N ALA A 60 -7.55 9.10 -3.39
CA ALA A 60 -7.20 10.25 -2.54
C ALA A 60 -5.92 10.98 -2.98
N GLY A 61 -5.33 10.62 -4.13
CA GLY A 61 -4.16 11.29 -4.72
C GLY A 61 -2.81 10.73 -4.26
N ILE A 62 -2.77 9.62 -3.53
CA ILE A 62 -1.52 8.99 -3.08
C ILE A 62 -0.97 8.04 -4.15
N ALA A 63 0.28 8.22 -4.54
CA ALA A 63 0.97 7.25 -5.40
C ALA A 63 1.23 5.93 -4.66
N ILE A 64 1.14 4.80 -5.37
CA ILE A 64 1.40 3.47 -4.83
C ILE A 64 2.73 2.96 -5.37
N VAL A 65 3.58 2.40 -4.51
CA VAL A 65 4.83 1.74 -4.89
C VAL A 65 4.84 0.28 -4.45
N GLY A 66 5.41 -0.60 -5.28
CA GLY A 66 5.63 -2.00 -4.97
C GLY A 66 6.66 -2.64 -5.90
N GLY A 67 6.77 -3.96 -5.86
CA GLY A 67 7.76 -4.74 -6.62
C GLY A 67 7.40 -5.05 -8.07
N GLY A 68 6.27 -4.54 -8.57
CA GLY A 68 5.90 -4.50 -10.00
C GLY A 68 5.62 -5.84 -10.70
N LYS A 69 5.58 -6.96 -9.97
CA LYS A 69 5.22 -8.30 -10.48
C LYS A 69 3.83 -8.73 -9.96
N GLY A 70 3.47 -10.01 -10.13
CA GLY A 70 2.17 -10.56 -9.74
C GLY A 70 1.88 -10.64 -8.23
N GLY A 71 0.69 -11.12 -7.88
CA GLY A 71 0.23 -11.29 -6.50
C GLY A 71 -0.32 -10.01 -5.89
N VAL A 72 -0.07 -9.78 -4.60
CA VAL A 72 -0.55 -8.59 -3.87
C VAL A 72 -0.15 -7.29 -4.55
N MET A 73 1.08 -7.19 -5.04
CA MET A 73 1.61 -5.95 -5.64
C MET A 73 0.96 -5.64 -7.01
N GLU A 74 0.57 -6.67 -7.77
CA GLU A 74 -0.21 -6.47 -9.00
C GLU A 74 -1.65 -6.06 -8.69
N ALA A 75 -2.28 -6.67 -7.67
CA ALA A 75 -3.62 -6.27 -7.23
C ALA A 75 -3.63 -4.81 -6.75
N ALA A 76 -2.62 -4.39 -6.00
CA ALA A 76 -2.45 -3.00 -5.59
C ALA A 76 -2.27 -2.05 -6.78
N ALA A 77 -1.41 -2.41 -7.75
CA ALA A 77 -1.23 -1.64 -8.98
C ALA A 77 -2.54 -1.53 -9.77
N ARG A 78 -3.32 -2.62 -9.88
CA ARG A 78 -4.65 -2.62 -10.51
C ARG A 78 -5.63 -1.69 -9.79
N GLY A 79 -5.64 -1.69 -8.46
CA GLY A 79 -6.47 -0.80 -7.65
C GLY A 79 -6.16 0.68 -7.93
N ALA A 80 -4.87 1.01 -7.95
CA ALA A 80 -4.39 2.35 -8.27
C ALA A 80 -4.72 2.76 -9.72
N PHE A 81 -4.51 1.87 -10.68
CA PHE A 81 -4.88 2.07 -12.09
C PHE A 81 -6.38 2.37 -12.26
N ARG A 82 -7.25 1.60 -11.58
CA ARG A 82 -8.71 1.82 -11.60
C ARG A 82 -9.16 3.12 -10.92
N ALA A 83 -8.28 3.76 -10.15
CA ALA A 83 -8.52 5.06 -9.55
C ALA A 83 -7.97 6.23 -10.38
N ASP A 84 -7.48 5.95 -11.61
CA ASP A 84 -6.70 6.90 -12.42
C ASP A 84 -5.48 7.47 -11.65
N GLY A 85 -4.93 6.68 -10.73
CA GLY A 85 -3.79 7.03 -9.89
C GLY A 85 -2.45 6.54 -10.44
N ILE A 86 -1.39 6.82 -9.69
CA ILE A 86 -0.01 6.45 -10.07
C ILE A 86 0.40 5.16 -9.36
N ALA A 87 0.80 4.15 -10.13
CA ALA A 87 1.42 2.92 -9.64
C ALA A 87 2.87 2.81 -10.14
N ILE A 88 3.81 2.66 -9.20
CA ILE A 88 5.25 2.56 -9.45
C ILE A 88 5.73 1.14 -9.11
N GLY A 89 6.35 0.46 -10.05
CA GLY A 89 6.93 -0.87 -9.85
C GLY A 89 8.45 -0.83 -9.84
N LEU A 90 9.08 -1.19 -8.72
CA LEU A 90 10.52 -1.41 -8.62
C LEU A 90 10.83 -2.89 -8.95
N LEU A 91 11.26 -3.13 -10.18
CA LEU A 91 11.43 -4.49 -10.71
C LEU A 91 12.80 -5.07 -10.33
N PRO A 92 12.89 -6.38 -10.05
CA PRO A 92 14.16 -7.04 -9.78
C PRO A 92 15.11 -7.10 -10.97
N GLU A 93 14.56 -7.20 -12.17
CA GLU A 93 15.31 -7.41 -13.41
C GLU A 93 15.87 -6.10 -13.97
N ASP A 94 16.65 -6.23 -15.04
CA ASP A 94 17.35 -5.12 -15.73
C ASP A 94 16.50 -4.43 -16.80
N ASP A 95 15.32 -5.00 -17.12
CA ASP A 95 14.33 -4.44 -18.03
C ASP A 95 12.90 -4.52 -17.47
N ALA A 96 11.94 -3.99 -18.25
CA ALA A 96 10.53 -3.97 -17.88
C ALA A 96 9.75 -5.20 -18.37
N GLU A 97 10.43 -6.24 -18.87
CA GLU A 97 9.77 -7.44 -19.36
C GLU A 97 9.07 -8.17 -18.19
N GLY A 98 7.82 -8.56 -18.43
CA GLY A 98 6.98 -9.19 -17.40
C GLY A 98 6.61 -8.27 -16.24
N ALA A 99 6.75 -6.95 -16.39
CA ALA A 99 6.07 -5.99 -15.52
C ALA A 99 4.55 -6.18 -15.61
N ASN A 100 3.83 -6.03 -14.50
CA ASN A 100 2.37 -6.12 -14.55
C ASN A 100 1.78 -4.93 -15.34
N PRO A 101 0.66 -5.12 -16.07
CA PRO A 101 0.16 -4.14 -17.03
C PRO A 101 -0.49 -2.91 -16.37
N TYR A 102 -0.64 -2.88 -15.05
CA TYR A 102 -1.31 -1.81 -14.32
C TYR A 102 -0.34 -0.75 -13.80
N LEU A 103 0.97 -0.91 -14.02
CA LEU A 103 1.96 0.08 -13.63
C LEU A 103 1.89 1.33 -14.51
N SER A 104 1.91 2.50 -13.88
CA SER A 104 2.14 3.78 -14.57
C SER A 104 3.61 3.96 -14.91
N VAL A 105 4.49 3.49 -14.02
CA VAL A 105 5.94 3.53 -14.18
C VAL A 105 6.54 2.21 -13.74
N ALA A 106 7.23 1.52 -14.65
CA ALA A 106 8.07 0.37 -14.36
C ALA A 106 9.54 0.81 -14.30
N LEU A 107 10.21 0.53 -13.19
CA LEU A 107 11.62 0.86 -12.95
C LEU A 107 12.42 -0.42 -12.77
N PRO A 108 13.12 -0.89 -13.82
CA PRO A 108 14.06 -2.00 -13.73
C PRO A 108 15.27 -1.60 -12.89
N THR A 109 15.48 -2.29 -11.77
CA THR A 109 16.55 -1.93 -10.83
C THR A 109 17.79 -2.80 -10.97
N GLY A 110 17.67 -4.02 -11.49
CA GLY A 110 18.75 -5.01 -11.50
C GLY A 110 19.20 -5.48 -10.11
N LEU A 111 18.46 -5.14 -9.05
CA LEU A 111 18.88 -5.38 -7.66
C LEU A 111 18.35 -6.72 -7.10
N GLY A 112 17.64 -7.53 -7.90
CA GLY A 112 17.10 -8.81 -7.43
C GLY A 112 16.22 -8.63 -6.17
N ILE A 113 16.46 -9.39 -5.11
CA ILE A 113 15.70 -9.24 -3.86
C ILE A 113 16.03 -7.96 -3.08
N THR A 114 17.18 -7.34 -3.34
CA THR A 114 17.66 -6.17 -2.59
C THR A 114 16.81 -4.93 -2.86
N ARG A 115 16.04 -4.88 -3.97
CA ARG A 115 15.13 -3.75 -4.26
C ARG A 115 14.01 -3.58 -3.22
N ASN A 116 13.74 -4.60 -2.41
CA ASN A 116 12.83 -4.51 -1.25
C ASN A 116 13.23 -3.36 -0.29
N ALA A 117 14.54 -3.11 -0.14
CA ALA A 117 15.06 -1.96 0.60
C ALA A 117 14.63 -0.63 -0.03
N LEU A 118 14.59 -0.53 -1.36
CA LEU A 118 14.13 0.67 -2.03
C LEU A 118 12.63 0.87 -1.85
N ILE A 119 11.82 -0.18 -1.98
CA ILE A 119 10.36 -0.12 -1.75
C ILE A 119 10.08 0.41 -0.34
N ALA A 120 10.69 -0.21 0.67
CA ALA A 120 10.56 0.24 2.05
C ALA A 120 11.08 1.67 2.24
N ARG A 121 12.23 2.04 1.68
CA ARG A 121 12.84 3.36 1.87
C ARG A 121 12.05 4.49 1.21
N SER A 122 11.53 4.28 0.00
CA SER A 122 10.82 5.30 -0.77
C SER A 122 9.40 5.57 -0.28
N SER A 123 8.86 4.73 0.59
CA SER A 123 7.46 4.80 1.03
C SER A 123 7.25 5.75 2.21
N LEU A 124 6.13 6.49 2.29
CA LEU A 124 5.72 7.23 3.50
C LEU A 124 5.51 6.28 4.68
N CYS A 125 4.72 5.25 4.43
CA CYS A 125 4.41 4.12 5.28
C CYS A 125 4.25 2.87 4.42
N LEU A 126 4.19 1.71 5.07
CA LEU A 126 3.94 0.44 4.41
C LEU A 126 2.55 -0.09 4.75
N VAL A 127 1.86 -0.63 3.75
CA VAL A 127 0.68 -1.47 3.91
C VAL A 127 1.10 -2.89 3.55
N ALA A 128 1.11 -3.77 4.55
CA ALA A 128 1.41 -5.19 4.38
C ALA A 128 0.13 -6.01 4.30
N VAL A 129 -0.07 -6.70 3.17
CA VAL A 129 -1.21 -7.59 2.95
C VAL A 129 -0.67 -9.00 2.78
N GLY A 130 -0.95 -9.90 3.72
CA GLY A 130 -0.37 -11.25 3.70
C GLY A 130 1.12 -11.31 4.02
N GLY A 131 1.67 -12.52 4.05
CA GLY A 131 3.02 -12.79 4.54
C GLY A 131 4.05 -13.24 3.50
N GLY A 132 5.12 -13.84 4.00
CA GLY A 132 6.28 -14.30 3.21
C GLY A 132 7.57 -13.57 3.57
N LEU A 133 8.72 -14.16 3.20
CA LEU A 133 10.04 -13.62 3.55
C LEU A 133 10.32 -12.26 2.91
N GLY A 134 9.84 -12.04 1.68
CA GLY A 134 9.92 -10.74 1.01
C GLY A 134 9.19 -9.66 1.81
N THR A 135 7.92 -9.90 2.12
CA THR A 135 7.09 -9.00 2.93
C THR A 135 7.73 -8.74 4.30
N LEU A 136 8.21 -9.78 5.00
CA LEU A 136 8.89 -9.63 6.29
C LEU A 136 10.14 -8.75 6.18
N SER A 137 10.93 -8.90 5.12
CA SER A 137 12.12 -8.08 4.90
C SER A 137 11.77 -6.60 4.73
N GLU A 138 10.72 -6.29 3.98
CA GLU A 138 10.25 -4.92 3.74
C GLU A 138 9.66 -4.30 5.02
N ILE A 139 8.90 -5.07 5.80
CA ILE A 139 8.41 -4.68 7.13
C ILE A 139 9.59 -4.31 8.04
N ALA A 140 10.58 -5.20 8.18
CA ALA A 140 11.71 -4.97 9.06
C ALA A 140 12.52 -3.72 8.66
N LEU A 141 12.78 -3.55 7.36
CA LEU A 141 13.46 -2.38 6.83
C LEU A 141 12.67 -1.08 7.03
N GLY A 142 11.35 -1.11 6.80
CA GLY A 142 10.47 0.03 7.05
C GLY A 142 10.50 0.49 8.50
N LEU A 143 10.35 -0.45 9.44
CA LEU A 143 10.42 -0.20 10.88
C LEU A 143 11.79 0.33 11.30
N GLN A 144 12.88 -0.24 10.75
CA GLN A 144 14.23 0.24 11.02
C GLN A 144 14.45 1.70 10.60
N TRP A 145 13.71 2.19 9.60
CA TRP A 145 13.71 3.59 9.17
C TRP A 145 12.61 4.44 9.82
N GLY A 146 11.92 3.93 10.84
CA GLY A 146 10.88 4.67 11.56
C GLY A 146 9.61 4.89 10.74
N LYS A 147 9.37 4.08 9.70
CA LYS A 147 8.15 4.16 8.89
C LYS A 147 7.06 3.33 9.55
N PRO A 148 5.83 3.85 9.68
CA PRO A 148 4.71 3.04 10.13
C PRO A 148 4.44 1.89 9.16
N VAL A 149 4.00 0.77 9.72
CA VAL A 149 3.60 -0.42 8.99
C VAL A 149 2.20 -0.79 9.46
N PHE A 150 1.25 -0.78 8.52
CA PHE A 150 -0.13 -1.21 8.73
C PHE A 150 -0.32 -2.58 8.09
N ALA A 151 -0.77 -3.58 8.84
CA ALA A 151 -0.82 -4.98 8.44
C ALA A 151 -2.25 -5.54 8.43
N VAL A 152 -2.58 -6.38 7.46
CA VAL A 152 -3.88 -7.07 7.33
C VAL A 152 -3.71 -8.42 6.64
N CYS A 153 -4.72 -9.28 6.70
CA CYS A 153 -4.77 -10.60 6.05
C CYS A 153 -3.57 -11.50 6.43
N ASP A 154 -3.31 -11.65 7.73
CA ASP A 154 -2.24 -12.50 8.29
C ASP A 154 -0.82 -12.09 7.89
N ALA A 155 -0.56 -10.78 7.73
CA ALA A 155 0.81 -10.31 7.56
C ALA A 155 1.68 -10.61 8.80
N PRO A 156 3.03 -10.71 8.64
CA PRO A 156 3.93 -11.13 9.71
C PRO A 156 3.87 -10.20 10.93
N GLN A 157 3.74 -10.80 12.11
CA GLN A 157 3.66 -10.06 13.37
C GLN A 157 5.08 -9.72 13.86
N VAL A 158 5.42 -8.43 13.80
CA VAL A 158 6.71 -7.88 14.26
C VAL A 158 6.41 -6.72 15.20
N ALA A 159 7.22 -6.56 16.26
CA ALA A 159 7.07 -5.44 17.17
C ALA A 159 7.13 -4.09 16.43
N GLY A 160 6.11 -3.24 16.61
CA GLY A 160 5.97 -1.95 15.93
C GLY A 160 5.05 -1.95 14.71
N VAL A 161 4.57 -3.11 14.26
CA VAL A 161 3.51 -3.22 13.25
C VAL A 161 2.15 -2.97 13.92
N GLU A 162 1.29 -2.16 13.27
CA GLU A 162 -0.12 -2.04 13.62
C GLU A 162 -0.92 -3.04 12.77
N THR A 163 -1.59 -4.02 13.40
CA THR A 163 -2.36 -5.08 12.71
C THR A 163 -3.86 -4.79 12.78
N PHE A 164 -4.58 -5.07 11.69
CA PHE A 164 -6.02 -4.85 11.55
C PHE A 164 -6.73 -6.11 11.04
N ASP A 165 -7.99 -6.25 11.43
CA ASP A 165 -8.84 -7.38 11.04
C ASP A 165 -9.56 -7.13 9.70
N SER A 166 -9.59 -5.88 9.22
CA SER A 166 -10.25 -5.50 7.98
C SER A 166 -9.53 -4.39 7.20
N ALA A 167 -9.83 -4.31 5.91
CA ALA A 167 -9.33 -3.26 5.04
C ALA A 167 -9.78 -1.86 5.47
N ASP A 168 -11.01 -1.74 5.99
CA ASP A 168 -11.62 -0.46 6.35
C ASP A 168 -10.99 0.13 7.61
N GLU A 169 -10.74 -0.69 8.63
CA GLU A 169 -10.04 -0.25 9.84
C GLU A 169 -8.62 0.22 9.53
N LEU A 170 -7.92 -0.53 8.67
CA LEU A 170 -6.60 -0.17 8.17
C LEU A 170 -6.65 1.16 7.42
N LEU A 171 -7.60 1.31 6.48
CA LEU A 171 -7.76 2.54 5.69
C LEU A 171 -8.07 3.74 6.57
N LEU A 172 -8.97 3.61 7.55
CA LEU A 172 -9.30 4.68 8.49
C LEU A 172 -8.04 5.14 9.24
N ARG A 173 -7.27 4.19 9.76
CA ARG A 173 -6.05 4.47 10.52
C ARG A 173 -4.95 5.09 9.66
N ALA A 174 -4.72 4.55 8.47
CA ALA A 174 -3.70 5.02 7.54
C ALA A 174 -4.04 6.40 6.95
N ALA A 175 -5.29 6.63 6.53
CA ALA A 175 -5.73 7.90 5.98
C ALA A 175 -5.62 9.03 7.01
N ARG A 176 -6.05 8.80 8.25
CA ARG A 176 -5.87 9.77 9.35
C ARG A 176 -4.40 10.12 9.57
N TRP A 177 -3.53 9.11 9.58
CA TRP A 177 -2.09 9.33 9.75
C TRP A 177 -1.49 10.17 8.62
N LEU A 178 -1.82 9.82 7.38
CA LEU A 178 -1.37 10.55 6.18
C LEU A 178 -1.88 12.00 6.17
N THR A 179 -3.06 12.26 6.73
CA THR A 179 -3.59 13.63 6.85
C THR A 179 -2.86 14.44 7.94
N THR A 180 -2.50 13.83 9.07
CA THR A 180 -1.92 14.55 10.23
C THR A 180 -0.42 14.81 10.18
N LEU A 181 0.32 14.20 9.26
CA LEU A 181 1.77 14.41 9.10
C LEU A 181 2.08 15.87 8.72
N ALA A 182 2.34 16.77 9.67
CA ALA A 182 2.85 18.11 9.35
C ALA A 182 4.34 18.05 8.99
#